data_AF-A0A1H4EWG5-F1
#
_entry.id   AF-A0A1H4EWG5-F1
#
_cell.length_a   1.000
_cell.length_b   1.000
_cell.length_c   1.000
_cell.angle_alpha   90.00
_cell.angle_beta   90.00
_cell.angle_gamma   90.00
#
_symmetry.space_group_name_H-M   'P 1'
#
loop_
_entity.id
_entity.type
_entity.pdbx_description
1 polymer ?
#
loop_
_entity_poly.entity_id
_entity_poly.type
_entity_poly.pdbx_seq_one_letter_code
_entity_poly.pdbx_strand_id
1 'polypeptide(L)' 'MKNFINEETLGQRIKAARIRMGMTQEQLAEVMCIPKSTISAYENDKVDIKGSVLVELSEHLDTTPNYLLGG' A
#
# COMPACT_ATOMS: atom_id res chain seq x y z
N MET A 1 18.90 -13.66 0.07
CA MET A 1 18.35 -12.89 1.21
C MET A 1 16.84 -13.00 1.14
N LYS A 2 16.18 -13.50 2.19
CA LYS A 2 14.73 -13.37 2.32
C LYS A 2 14.46 -11.95 2.84
N ASN A 3 13.92 -11.07 2.00
CA ASN A 3 13.37 -9.81 2.47
C ASN A 3 12.12 -10.15 3.28
N PHE A 4 12.25 -10.18 4.61
CA PHE A 4 11.08 -10.27 5.47
C PHE A 4 10.33 -8.94 5.35
N ILE A 5 9.15 -8.97 4.74
CA ILE A 5 8.23 -7.83 4.75
C ILE A 5 7.48 -7.90 6.07
N ASN A 6 7.65 -6.87 6.89
CA ASN A 6 6.85 -6.73 8.10
C ASN A 6 5.44 -6.21 7.73
N GLU A 7 4.42 -6.55 8.52
CA GLU A 7 2.99 -6.25 8.29
C GLU A 7 2.28 -5.72 9.55
N GLU A 8 3.03 -5.11 10.46
CA GLU A 8 2.54 -4.54 11.72
C GLU A 8 1.79 -3.21 11.51
N THR A 9 2.24 -2.38 10.56
CA THR A 9 1.64 -1.07 10.26
C THR A 9 0.78 -1.09 9.01
N LEU A 10 -0.05 -0.05 8.85
CA LEU A 10 -0.84 0.19 7.64
C LEU A 10 0.07 0.28 6.41
N GLY A 11 1.12 1.10 6.46
CA GLY A 11 2.08 1.26 5.37
C GLY A 11 2.80 -0.03 5.01
N GLN A 12 3.16 -0.81 6.02
CA GLN A 12 3.76 -2.12 5.86
C GLN A 12 2.84 -3.13 5.13
N ARG A 13 1.55 -3.16 5.48
CA ARG A 13 0.55 -4.03 4.79
C ARG A 13 0.28 -3.58 3.36
N ILE A 14 0.25 -2.27 3.08
CA ILE A 14 0.17 -1.73 1.72
C ILE A 14 1.37 -2.21 0.90
N LYS A 15 2.59 -2.07 1.44
CA LYS A 15 3.82 -2.52 0.79
C LYS A 15 3.81 -4.02 0.53
N ALA A 16 3.36 -4.81 1.50
CA ALA A 16 3.27 -6.25 1.37
C ALA A 16 2.28 -6.66 0.27
N ALA A 17 1.09 -6.06 0.24
CA ALA A 17 0.10 -6.30 -0.80
C ALA A 17 0.62 -5.92 -2.19
N ARG A 18 1.26 -4.75 -2.33
CA ARG A 18 1.89 -4.33 -3.59
C ARG A 18 2.93 -5.32 -4.08
N ILE A 19 3.80 -5.80 -3.19
CA ILE A 19 4.85 -6.77 -3.56
C ILE A 19 4.24 -8.13 -3.93
N ARG A 20 3.19 -8.59 -3.25
CA ARG A 20 2.46 -9.81 -3.63
C ARG A 20 1.84 -9.70 -5.03
N MET A 21 1.38 -8.51 -5.40
CA MET A 21 0.90 -8.18 -6.75
C MET A 21 2.03 -8.06 -7.80
N GLY A 22 3.30 -8.14 -7.40
CA GLY A 22 4.43 -7.97 -8.32
C GLY A 22 4.61 -6.54 -8.84
N MET A 23 4.01 -5.54 -8.18
CA MET A 23 4.02 -4.15 -8.62
C MET A 23 5.20 -3.37 -8.02
N THR A 24 5.76 -2.42 -8.77
CA THR A 24 6.65 -1.35 -8.26
C THR A 24 5.84 -0.21 -7.64
N GLN A 25 6.48 0.65 -6.84
CA GLN A 25 5.80 1.85 -6.32
C GLN A 25 5.33 2.77 -7.44
N GLU A 26 6.11 2.91 -8.52
CA GLU A 26 5.73 3.64 -9.73
C GLU A 26 4.47 3.06 -10.39
N GLN A 27 4.36 1.74 -10.52
CA GLN A 27 3.18 1.09 -11.12
C GLN A 27 1.91 1.29 -10.28
N LEU A 28 2.01 1.17 -8.96
CA LEU A 28 0.87 1.46 -8.08
C LEU A 28 0.47 2.94 -8.16
N ALA A 29 1.46 3.83 -8.23
CA ALA A 29 1.24 5.26 -8.36
C ALA A 29 0.53 5.63 -9.68
N GLU A 30 0.90 4.95 -10.77
CA GLU A 30 0.29 5.13 -12.09
C GLU A 30 -1.20 4.76 -12.09
N VAL A 31 -1.57 3.58 -11.56
CA VAL A 31 -2.98 3.16 -11.52
C VAL A 31 -3.83 4.02 -10.58
N MET A 32 -3.22 4.53 -9.50
CA MET A 32 -3.86 5.46 -8.56
C MET A 32 -3.82 6.92 -9.01
N CYS A 33 -3.18 7.23 -10.15
CA CYS A 33 -3.02 8.60 -10.67
C CYS A 33 -2.42 9.58 -9.65
N ILE A 34 -1.44 9.15 -8.84
CA ILE A 34 -0.76 9.97 -7.84
C ILE A 34 0.76 9.94 -8.00
N PRO A 35 1.51 10.87 -7.39
CA PRO A 35 2.97 10.79 -7.39
C PRO A 35 3.48 9.54 -6.68
N LYS A 36 4.55 8.92 -7.20
CA LYS A 36 5.24 7.80 -6.53
C LYS A 36 5.73 8.15 -5.13
N SER A 37 6.09 9.40 -4.88
CA SER A 37 6.45 9.88 -3.53
C SER A 37 5.31 9.70 -2.53
N THR A 38 4.06 9.82 -2.97
CA THR A 38 2.86 9.59 -2.15
C THR A 38 2.73 8.12 -1.77
N ILE A 39 2.91 7.18 -2.71
CA ILE A 39 2.96 5.74 -2.40
C ILE A 39 4.09 5.43 -1.42
N SER A 40 5.27 5.98 -1.64
CA SER A 40 6.38 5.82 -0.71
C SER A 40 6.04 6.36 0.69
N ALA A 41 5.37 7.52 0.78
CA ALA A 41 4.96 8.08 2.06
C ALA A 41 3.92 7.20 2.78
N TYR A 42 2.96 6.63 2.04
CA TYR A 42 2.00 5.67 2.56
C TYR A 42 2.69 4.42 3.12
N GLU A 43 3.59 3.81 2.34
CA GLU A 43 4.28 2.57 2.72
C GLU A 43 5.26 2.71 3.89
N ASN A 44 5.63 3.94 4.24
CA ASN A 44 6.55 4.26 5.34
C ASN A 44 5.86 5.02 6.49
N ASP A 45 4.53 5.01 6.53
CA ASP A 45 3.70 5.63 7.58
C ASP A 45 4.04 7.12 7.81
N LYS A 46 4.35 7.85 6.73
CA LYS A 46 4.77 9.26 6.78
C LYS A 46 3.62 10.26 6.69
N VAL A 47 2.46 9.83 6.21
CA VAL A 47 1.28 10.66 6.06
C VAL A 47 0.03 9.84 6.36
N ASP A 48 -1.00 10.51 6.87
CA ASP A 48 -2.30 9.89 7.09
C ASP A 48 -2.98 9.56 5.76
N ILE A 49 -3.64 8.41 5.72
CA ILE A 49 -4.41 7.95 4.56
C ILE A 49 -5.89 8.15 4.83
N LYS A 50 -6.56 8.88 3.94
CA LYS A 50 -8.02 9.05 4.02
C LYS A 50 -8.72 7.72 3.76
N GLY A 51 -9.85 7.47 4.42
CA GLY A 51 -10.62 6.24 4.23
C GLY A 51 -10.99 5.96 2.76
N SER A 52 -11.29 6.99 1.96
CA SER A 52 -11.56 6.83 0.53
C SER A 52 -10.34 6.31 -0.25
N VAL A 53 -9.14 6.81 0.05
CA VAL A 53 -7.88 6.37 -0.58
C VAL A 53 -7.55 4.95 -0.15
N LEU A 54 -7.89 4.58 1.09
CA LEU A 54 -7.70 3.21 1.58
C LEU A 54 -8.59 2.20 0.83
N VAL A 55 -9.84 2.58 0.51
CA VAL A 55 -10.74 1.76 -0.30
C VAL A 55 -10.17 1.58 -1.71
N GLU A 56 -9.75 2.67 -2.36
CA GLU A 56 -9.13 2.63 -3.69
C GLU A 56 -7.84 1.78 -3.70
N LEU A 57 -6.98 1.92 -2.68
CA LEU A 57 -5.80 1.07 -2.50
C LEU A 57 -6.19 -0.41 -2.44
N SER A 58 -7.24 -0.76 -1.71
CA SER A 58 -7.65 -2.16 -1.56
C SER A 58 -8.13 -2.77 -2.87
N GLU A 59 -8.78 -1.97 -3.73
CA GLU A 59 -9.23 -2.40 -5.06
C GLU A 59 -8.05 -2.67 -6.00
N HIS A 60 -7.06 -1.77 -6.04
CA HIS A 60 -5.88 -1.94 -6.91
C HIS A 60 -4.88 -2.99 -6.41
N LEU A 61 -4.90 -3.30 -5.11
CA LEU A 61 -4.01 -4.27 -4.48
C LEU A 61 -4.63 -5.66 -4.28
N ASP A 62 -5.80 -5.90 -4.86
CA ASP A 62 -6.57 -7.15 -4.73
C ASP A 62 -6.66 -7.63 -3.27
N THR A 63 -7.09 -6.72 -2.39
CA THR A 63 -7.20 -6.97 -0.96
C THR A 63 -8.43 -6.28 -0.37
N THR A 64 -8.53 -6.22 0.96
CA THR A 64 -9.64 -5.56 1.66
C THR A 64 -9.15 -4.38 2.49
N PRO A 65 -9.98 -3.35 2.71
CA PRO A 65 -9.65 -2.28 3.65
C PRO A 65 -9.39 -2.82 5.07
N ASN A 66 -10.10 -3.87 5.49
CA ASN A 66 -9.92 -4.50 6.80
C ASN A 66 -8.52 -5.10 6.96
N TYR A 67 -8.04 -5.82 5.95
CA TYR A 67 -6.66 -6.32 5.94
C TYR A 67 -5.66 -5.16 6.07
N LEU A 68 -5.81 -4.09 5.28
CA LEU A 68 -4.89 -2.95 5.36
C LEU A 68 -4.91 -2.28 6.75
N LEU A 69 -6.07 -2.24 7.42
CA LEU A 69 -6.21 -1.73 8.79
C LEU A 69 -5.67 -2.67 9.87
N GLY A 70 -5.37 -3.93 9.54
CA GLY A 70 -4.85 -4.93 10.47
C GLY A 70 -5.92 -5.62 11.30
N GLY A 71 -7.14 -5.68 10.78
CA GLY A 71 -8.24 -6.44 11.39
C GLY A 71 -8.21 -7.93 11.09
#